data_AF-A0AAU1D4Q7-F1
#
_entry.id   AF-A0AAU1D4Q7-F1
#
_cell.length_a   1.000
_cell.length_b   1.000
_cell.length_c   1.000
_cell.angle_alpha   90.00
_cell.angle_beta   90.00
_cell.angle_gamma   90.00
#
_symmetry.space_group_name_H-M   'P 1'
#
loop_
_entity.id
_entity.type
_entity.pdbx_description
1 polymer ?
#
loop_
_entity_poly.entity_id
_entity_poly.type
_entity_poly.pdbx_seq_one_letter_code
_entity_poly.pdbx_strand_id
1 'polypeptide(L)'
;MTTQTTTAETPRTPADSAQSGLIALPPTIARAVATGGGALTVISAFTAWTWTAAFPGDLTVYGYPGGLQWLVLIAGALTTLFGLSSYGVKGLKWLTPAGADSSIRLSALGAFATTWFTLIAISYQLGGLANLEPGGFVAGIATLAALIGALGLPFERPAPDPVDPDDSGWDQFRHNARASFTTFKAAFASGTAAPARKLPSYVEILIIVAALSFGLVVFTYGIGTEYDELFIGFLITAGFGFGALFKAGLVGRVSAITAKHRNVTMAGAFAAAAAFPFTQSDDQYATIGVYILIFATVALGLNIVVGLAGLLDLGYVAFLGVGAYAAAMVSGSPSSPFDVHFPFWGAVLVGATASMVFGVLIGAPTLRLRGDYLAIVTLGFGEIFRITVNNLDGTSGPDITNGSNGISSIPNLQMFGFDFGLEHSLFGVTIGRFANYFFLMLLITLIVVVVFRRSGDSRIGRAWIAIREDETAALAMGINGFRVKLIAFALGATLAGLAGTVQAHVTYTVTPEQYQFAHVVPPNSAFLLAAVVLGGMGTISGPLVGAALLYLIPAKLQFLGDYQLLAFGLALVLLMRFRPEGLIPNRRRQLEFHESAEAPAVLSKTGA
;
A
#
# COMPACT_ATOMS: atom_id res chain seq x y z
N MET A 1 38.18 68.78 -6.22
CA MET A 1 37.89 67.35 -6.40
C MET A 1 37.34 66.82 -5.09
N THR A 2 36.01 66.74 -5.00
CA THR A 2 35.27 66.36 -3.80
C THR A 2 35.08 64.85 -3.78
N THR A 3 35.62 64.21 -2.75
CA THR A 3 35.42 62.79 -2.40
C THR A 3 33.96 62.55 -2.02
N GLN A 4 33.23 61.79 -2.84
CA GLN A 4 31.94 61.24 -2.46
C GLN A 4 32.15 59.94 -1.70
N THR A 5 31.86 59.98 -0.40
CA THR A 5 31.60 58.81 0.44
C THR A 5 30.30 58.15 -0.02
N THR A 6 30.38 56.94 -0.57
CA THR A 6 29.23 56.05 -0.73
C THR A 6 28.82 55.55 0.65
N THR A 7 27.67 56.00 1.13
CA THR A 7 27.00 55.46 2.30
C THR A 7 26.65 53.99 2.07
N ALA A 8 27.09 53.11 2.97
CA ALA A 8 26.65 51.72 3.01
C ALA A 8 25.12 51.67 3.18
N GLU A 9 24.43 50.97 2.27
CA GLU A 9 23.03 50.62 2.46
C GLU A 9 22.90 49.78 3.74
N THR A 10 22.14 50.30 4.69
CA THR A 10 21.62 49.55 5.84
C THR A 10 20.99 48.25 5.34
N PRO A 11 21.25 47.08 5.97
CA PRO A 11 20.53 45.86 5.62
C PRO A 11 19.05 46.13 5.83
N ARG A 12 18.26 46.08 4.77
CA ARG A 12 16.81 46.11 4.89
C ARG A 12 16.43 44.97 5.84
N THR A 13 15.74 45.30 6.93
CA THR A 13 14.96 44.36 7.73
C THR A 13 14.26 43.40 6.76
N PRO A 14 14.35 42.07 6.92
CA PRO A 14 13.74 41.15 5.97
C PRO A 14 12.26 41.51 5.91
N ALA A 15 11.85 42.06 4.76
CA ALA A 15 10.46 42.36 4.50
C ALA A 15 9.67 41.09 4.78
N ASP A 16 8.59 41.19 5.55
CA ASP A 16 7.60 40.14 5.75
C ASP A 16 7.50 39.34 4.45
N SER A 17 8.01 38.11 4.45
CA SER A 17 7.89 37.22 3.30
C SER A 17 6.41 37.07 3.04
N ALA A 18 5.87 37.80 2.05
CA ALA A 18 4.44 37.98 1.89
C ALA A 18 3.79 36.61 1.71
N GLN A 19 3.18 36.10 2.79
CA GLN A 19 2.48 34.83 2.83
C GLN A 19 1.26 34.92 1.92
N SER A 20 1.49 34.68 0.65
CA SER A 20 0.52 34.83 -0.44
C SER A 20 0.26 33.46 -1.05
N GLY A 21 -1.00 33.18 -1.37
CA GLY A 21 -1.37 31.96 -2.05
C GLY A 21 -0.77 31.83 -3.44
N LEU A 22 -0.98 30.67 -4.07
CA LEU A 22 -0.66 30.47 -5.48
C LEU A 22 -1.55 31.34 -6.36
N ILE A 23 -2.79 31.54 -5.94
CA ILE A 23 -3.73 32.50 -6.51
C ILE A 23 -3.78 33.72 -5.61
N ALA A 24 -3.75 34.91 -6.20
CA ALA A 24 -3.87 36.17 -5.49
C ALA A 24 -5.32 36.36 -5.00
N LEU A 25 -5.63 35.82 -3.82
CA LEU A 25 -6.89 36.04 -3.11
C LEU A 25 -6.59 36.47 -1.67
N PRO A 26 -7.39 37.40 -1.09
CA PRO A 26 -7.31 37.68 0.33
C PRO A 26 -7.53 36.40 1.15
N PRO A 27 -6.72 36.11 2.19
CA PRO A 27 -6.78 34.84 2.92
C PRO A 27 -8.15 34.50 3.50
N THR A 28 -8.91 35.51 3.92
CA THR A 28 -10.27 35.34 4.44
C THR A 28 -11.25 34.90 3.36
N ILE A 29 -11.16 35.50 2.17
CA ILE A 29 -11.97 35.15 1.00
C ILE A 29 -11.58 33.77 0.49
N ALA A 30 -10.27 33.51 0.34
CA ALA A 30 -9.75 32.21 -0.09
C ALA A 30 -10.30 31.07 0.79
N ARG A 31 -10.27 31.24 2.11
CA ARG A 31 -10.81 30.27 3.07
C ARG A 31 -12.33 30.14 2.98
N ALA A 32 -13.07 31.25 2.87
CA ALA A 32 -14.52 31.23 2.72
C ALA A 32 -14.96 30.53 1.43
N VAL A 33 -14.26 30.79 0.32
CA VAL A 33 -14.51 30.16 -0.98
C VAL A 33 -14.16 28.67 -0.95
N ALA A 34 -13.05 28.28 -0.31
CA ALA A 34 -12.68 26.88 -0.15
C ALA A 34 -13.72 26.08 0.65
N THR A 35 -14.13 26.64 1.80
CA THR A 35 -15.08 26.01 2.73
C THR A 35 -16.50 25.98 2.18
N GLY A 36 -16.96 27.10 1.61
CA GLY A 36 -18.27 27.22 0.96
C GLY A 36 -18.36 26.36 -0.29
N GLY A 37 -17.31 26.34 -1.12
CA GLY A 37 -17.20 25.45 -2.27
C GLY A 37 -17.33 23.97 -1.87
N GLY A 38 -16.60 23.53 -0.84
CA GLY A 38 -16.73 22.16 -0.31
C GLY A 38 -18.14 21.85 0.21
N ALA A 39 -18.79 22.80 0.90
CA ALA A 39 -20.16 22.61 1.40
C ALA A 39 -21.17 22.52 0.24
N LEU A 40 -21.00 23.33 -0.80
CA LEU A 40 -21.80 23.25 -2.03
C LEU A 40 -21.55 21.94 -2.77
N THR A 41 -20.32 21.41 -2.77
CA THR A 41 -20.02 20.07 -3.32
C THR A 41 -20.83 18.99 -2.62
N VAL A 42 -20.92 19.02 -1.28
CA VAL A 42 -21.76 18.08 -0.51
C VAL A 42 -23.22 18.19 -0.92
N ILE A 43 -23.76 19.40 -1.03
CA ILE A 43 -25.16 19.63 -1.43
C ILE A 43 -25.40 19.13 -2.86
N SER A 44 -24.48 19.41 -3.78
CA SER A 44 -24.59 19.00 -5.19
C SER A 44 -24.60 17.48 -5.39
N ALA A 45 -24.03 16.71 -4.46
CA ALA A 45 -24.07 15.26 -4.53
C ALA A 45 -25.49 14.69 -4.35
N PHE A 46 -26.42 15.45 -3.75
CA PHE A 46 -27.83 15.06 -3.60
C PHE A 46 -28.73 15.48 -4.77
N THR A 47 -28.18 16.15 -5.78
CA THR A 47 -28.91 16.50 -7.02
C THR A 47 -28.62 15.49 -8.12
N ALA A 48 -29.53 15.32 -9.07
CA ALA A 48 -29.31 14.46 -10.23
C ALA A 48 -28.12 14.97 -11.07
N TRP A 49 -27.29 14.07 -11.61
CA TRP A 49 -26.15 14.44 -12.45
C TRP A 49 -26.31 13.98 -13.90
N THR A 50 -27.20 13.01 -14.15
CA THR A 50 -27.53 12.51 -15.48
C THR A 50 -29.03 12.55 -15.72
N TRP A 51 -29.42 12.67 -16.99
CA TRP A 51 -30.83 12.56 -17.41
C TRP A 51 -31.30 11.12 -17.63
N THR A 52 -30.37 10.16 -17.65
CA THR A 52 -30.62 8.76 -17.97
C THR A 52 -29.95 7.83 -16.97
N ALA A 53 -30.62 6.72 -16.67
CA ALA A 53 -30.09 5.62 -15.88
C ALA A 53 -29.14 4.70 -16.69
N ALA A 54 -28.86 5.03 -17.96
CA ALA A 54 -27.92 4.30 -18.80
C ALA A 54 -26.47 4.41 -18.32
N PHE A 55 -26.14 5.43 -17.52
CA PHE A 55 -24.83 5.52 -16.87
C PHE A 55 -24.82 4.63 -15.61
N PRO A 56 -23.76 3.83 -15.35
CA PRO A 56 -23.68 2.94 -14.21
C PRO A 56 -23.86 3.66 -12.85
N GLY A 57 -24.62 3.02 -11.95
CA GLY A 57 -24.84 3.51 -10.59
C GLY A 57 -25.93 4.56 -10.41
N ASP A 58 -26.83 4.70 -11.40
CA ASP A 58 -28.02 5.56 -11.44
C ASP A 58 -27.88 6.92 -10.73
N LEU A 59 -27.42 7.91 -11.48
CA LEU A 59 -27.19 9.27 -11.00
C LEU A 59 -28.37 10.21 -11.31
N THR A 60 -29.57 9.66 -11.59
CA THR A 60 -30.75 10.45 -11.98
C THR A 60 -31.61 10.89 -10.79
N VAL A 61 -31.39 10.30 -9.61
CA VAL A 61 -32.31 10.43 -8.48
C VAL A 61 -31.90 11.58 -7.55
N TYR A 62 -32.85 12.48 -7.29
CA TYR A 62 -32.71 13.52 -6.29
C TYR A 62 -32.80 12.94 -4.87
N GLY A 63 -31.89 13.35 -3.99
CA GLY A 63 -31.86 12.96 -2.58
C GLY A 63 -31.24 11.57 -2.30
N TYR A 64 -30.94 10.78 -3.33
CA TYR A 64 -30.30 9.48 -3.22
C TYR A 64 -28.99 9.45 -4.02
N PRO A 65 -27.85 9.83 -3.40
CA PRO A 65 -26.57 9.84 -4.11
C PRO A 65 -26.17 8.42 -4.53
N GLY A 66 -25.87 8.23 -5.82
CA GLY A 66 -25.25 7.03 -6.36
C GLY A 66 -23.77 6.91 -5.96
N GLY A 67 -23.10 5.84 -6.42
CA GLY A 67 -21.73 5.51 -5.98
C GLY A 67 -20.71 6.63 -6.18
N LEU A 68 -20.66 7.23 -7.38
CA LEU A 68 -19.74 8.34 -7.67
C LEU A 68 -20.11 9.63 -6.93
N GLN A 69 -21.41 9.90 -6.74
CA GLN A 69 -21.89 11.04 -5.94
C GLN A 69 -21.46 10.91 -4.47
N TRP A 70 -21.50 9.70 -3.89
CA TRP A 70 -20.98 9.43 -2.54
C TRP A 70 -19.50 9.77 -2.39
N LEU A 71 -18.68 9.42 -3.38
CA LEU A 71 -17.25 9.70 -3.35
C LEU A 71 -16.97 11.22 -3.38
N VAL A 72 -17.69 11.94 -4.22
CA VAL A 72 -17.61 13.41 -4.29
C VAL A 72 -18.14 14.06 -3.00
N LEU A 73 -19.22 13.51 -2.43
CA LEU A 73 -19.75 13.94 -1.14
C LEU A 73 -18.68 13.82 -0.05
N ILE A 74 -18.00 12.68 0.03
CA ILE A 74 -16.93 12.44 1.02
C ILE A 74 -15.77 13.42 0.81
N ALA A 75 -15.33 13.63 -0.43
CA ALA A 75 -14.25 14.57 -0.73
C ALA A 75 -14.62 16.04 -0.41
N GLY A 76 -15.86 16.44 -0.72
CA GLY A 76 -16.43 17.72 -0.34
C GLY A 76 -16.50 17.89 1.18
N ALA A 77 -17.02 16.88 1.88
CA ALA A 77 -17.15 16.87 3.33
C ALA A 77 -15.79 16.98 4.04
N LEU A 78 -14.76 16.27 3.56
CA LEU A 78 -13.39 16.43 4.08
C LEU A 78 -12.88 17.86 3.92
N THR A 79 -13.11 18.46 2.75
CA THR A 79 -12.72 19.86 2.47
C THR A 79 -13.45 20.84 3.39
N THR A 80 -14.75 20.65 3.59
CA THR A 80 -15.55 21.46 4.52
C THR A 80 -15.08 21.27 5.97
N LEU A 81 -14.80 20.05 6.41
CA LEU A 81 -14.37 19.76 7.79
C LEU A 81 -13.00 20.38 8.10
N PHE A 82 -12.01 20.23 7.21
CA PHE A 82 -10.71 20.89 7.38
C PHE A 82 -10.84 22.41 7.29
N GLY A 83 -11.72 22.88 6.41
CA GLY A 83 -12.13 24.27 6.31
C GLY A 83 -12.67 24.84 7.62
N LEU A 84 -13.67 24.18 8.22
CA LEU A 84 -14.27 24.56 9.50
C LEU A 84 -13.25 24.48 10.65
N SER A 85 -12.34 23.51 10.61
CA SER A 85 -11.22 23.43 11.56
C SER A 85 -10.33 24.68 11.50
N SER A 86 -10.09 25.23 10.30
CA SER A 86 -9.29 26.43 10.11
C SER A 86 -9.90 27.71 10.73
N TYR A 87 -11.23 27.74 10.90
CA TYR A 87 -11.93 28.81 11.63
C TYR A 87 -11.83 28.66 13.16
N GLY A 88 -11.25 27.57 13.65
CA GLY A 88 -11.03 27.35 15.06
C GLY A 88 -12.28 26.99 15.85
N VAL A 89 -13.30 26.44 15.19
CA VAL A 89 -14.51 25.93 15.82
C VAL A 89 -14.14 24.93 16.93
N LYS A 90 -14.78 25.05 18.10
CA LYS A 90 -14.49 24.19 19.26
C LYS A 90 -14.73 22.72 18.88
N GLY A 91 -13.77 21.85 19.17
CA GLY A 91 -13.80 20.42 18.83
C GLY A 91 -13.09 20.06 17.51
N LEU A 92 -13.27 20.85 16.44
CA LEU A 92 -12.69 20.52 15.12
C LEU A 92 -11.17 20.73 15.04
N LYS A 93 -10.58 21.56 15.91
CA LYS A 93 -9.11 21.75 15.96
C LYS A 93 -8.32 20.46 16.14
N TRP A 94 -8.96 19.38 16.64
CA TRP A 94 -8.32 18.07 16.74
C TRP A 94 -8.01 17.44 15.37
N LEU A 95 -8.77 17.81 14.32
CA LEU A 95 -8.65 17.27 12.96
C LEU A 95 -7.40 17.75 12.20
N THR A 96 -6.83 18.90 12.56
CA THR A 96 -5.71 19.51 11.81
C THR A 96 -4.52 19.85 12.72
N PRO A 97 -3.89 18.85 13.35
CA PRO A 97 -2.76 19.09 14.24
C PRO A 97 -1.51 19.71 13.58
N ALA A 98 -1.33 19.55 12.27
CA ALA A 98 -0.22 20.13 11.49
C ALA A 98 -0.62 21.40 10.71
N GLY A 99 -1.78 21.99 11.03
CA GLY A 99 -2.39 23.07 10.28
C GLY A 99 -3.40 22.57 9.23
N ALA A 100 -4.34 23.43 8.86
CA ALA A 100 -5.46 23.07 7.98
C ALA A 100 -5.19 23.35 6.49
N ASP A 101 -4.34 24.32 6.17
CA ASP A 101 -4.28 24.88 4.81
C ASP A 101 -3.79 23.86 3.77
N SER A 102 -2.78 23.05 4.09
CA SER A 102 -2.28 21.99 3.19
C SER A 102 -3.27 20.84 3.03
N SER A 103 -4.00 20.48 4.09
CA SER A 103 -5.07 19.48 4.02
C SER A 103 -6.26 19.96 3.18
N ILE A 104 -6.65 21.24 3.29
CA ILE A 104 -7.71 21.84 2.47
C ILE A 104 -7.32 21.83 0.99
N ARG A 105 -6.07 22.18 0.65
CA ARG A 105 -5.57 22.11 -0.73
C ARG A 105 -5.67 20.71 -1.33
N LEU A 106 -5.23 19.68 -0.59
CA LEU A 106 -5.29 18.31 -1.09
C LEU A 106 -6.71 17.77 -1.15
N SER A 107 -7.55 18.03 -0.15
CA SER A 107 -8.94 17.55 -0.17
C SER A 107 -9.75 18.25 -1.26
N ALA A 108 -9.54 19.54 -1.49
CA ALA A 108 -10.20 20.29 -2.56
C ALA A 108 -9.74 19.82 -3.95
N LEU A 109 -8.44 19.52 -4.10
CA LEU A 109 -7.90 18.91 -5.32
C LEU A 109 -8.50 17.50 -5.55
N GLY A 110 -8.66 16.72 -4.49
CA GLY A 110 -9.33 15.41 -4.55
C GLY A 110 -10.79 15.53 -4.95
N ALA A 111 -11.55 16.45 -4.33
CA ALA A 111 -12.93 16.71 -4.70
C ALA A 111 -13.06 17.13 -6.16
N PHE A 112 -12.22 18.06 -6.60
CA PHE A 112 -12.15 18.48 -8.00
C PHE A 112 -11.83 17.32 -8.94
N ALA A 113 -10.78 16.55 -8.65
CA ALA A 113 -10.35 15.44 -9.50
C ALA A 113 -11.44 14.36 -9.62
N THR A 114 -12.07 13.96 -8.50
CA THR A 114 -13.14 12.97 -8.51
C THR A 114 -14.36 13.49 -9.27
N THR A 115 -14.82 14.72 -9.00
CA THR A 115 -16.00 15.28 -9.67
C THR A 115 -15.77 15.43 -11.17
N TRP A 116 -14.65 16.02 -11.58
CA TRP A 116 -14.37 16.22 -13.00
C TRP A 116 -14.13 14.90 -13.74
N PHE A 117 -13.49 13.92 -13.10
CA PHE A 117 -13.43 12.57 -13.62
C PHE A 117 -14.83 11.98 -13.86
N THR A 118 -15.74 12.10 -12.89
CA THR A 118 -17.13 11.63 -13.03
C THR A 118 -17.85 12.34 -14.17
N LEU A 119 -17.75 13.67 -14.28
CA LEU A 119 -18.41 14.44 -15.35
C LEU A 119 -17.86 14.06 -16.73
N ILE A 120 -16.55 13.83 -16.85
CA ILE A 120 -15.90 13.36 -18.08
C ILE A 120 -16.37 11.94 -18.42
N ALA A 121 -16.41 11.04 -17.43
CA ALA A 121 -16.86 9.66 -17.62
C ALA A 121 -18.31 9.61 -18.12
N ILE A 122 -19.21 10.36 -17.49
CA ILE A 122 -20.60 10.50 -17.93
C ILE A 122 -20.66 11.01 -19.38
N SER A 123 -19.92 12.08 -19.68
CA SER A 123 -19.94 12.71 -21.00
C SER A 123 -19.40 11.78 -22.09
N TYR A 124 -18.37 11.00 -21.77
CA TYR A 124 -17.77 10.04 -22.69
C TYR A 124 -18.72 8.86 -22.95
N GLN A 125 -19.28 8.27 -21.90
CA GLN A 125 -20.10 7.05 -22.00
C GLN A 125 -21.49 7.32 -22.59
N LEU A 126 -22.07 8.49 -22.32
CA LEU A 126 -23.38 8.89 -22.86
C LEU A 126 -23.28 9.68 -24.18
N GLY A 127 -22.08 9.91 -24.71
CA GLY A 127 -21.88 10.53 -26.02
C GLY A 127 -22.07 12.05 -26.07
N GLY A 128 -21.82 12.76 -24.96
CA GLY A 128 -21.70 14.22 -24.95
C GLY A 128 -22.09 14.90 -23.63
N LEU A 129 -21.66 16.16 -23.48
CA LEU A 129 -21.98 17.03 -22.33
C LEU A 129 -23.48 17.33 -22.19
N ALA A 130 -24.27 17.15 -23.25
CA ALA A 130 -25.72 17.38 -23.24
C ALA A 130 -26.48 16.44 -22.29
N ASN A 131 -25.87 15.30 -21.92
CA ASN A 131 -26.48 14.33 -21.01
C ASN A 131 -26.27 14.65 -19.52
N LEU A 132 -25.53 15.72 -19.21
CA LEU A 132 -25.36 16.22 -17.85
C LEU A 132 -26.60 17.02 -17.41
N GLU A 133 -27.08 16.70 -16.21
CA GLU A 133 -28.15 17.42 -15.53
C GLU A 133 -27.57 18.64 -14.80
N PRO A 134 -28.34 19.71 -14.52
CA PRO A 134 -27.86 20.87 -13.79
C PRO A 134 -27.07 20.55 -12.52
N GLY A 135 -27.42 19.50 -11.77
CA GLY A 135 -26.67 19.08 -10.59
C GLY A 135 -25.20 18.74 -10.87
N GLY A 136 -24.90 18.12 -12.01
CA GLY A 136 -23.53 17.81 -12.42
C GLY A 136 -22.70 19.08 -12.70
N PHE A 137 -23.30 20.08 -13.35
CA PHE A 137 -22.64 21.38 -13.56
C PHE A 137 -22.42 22.13 -12.25
N VAL A 138 -23.41 22.12 -11.34
CA VAL A 138 -23.28 22.71 -10.01
C VAL A 138 -22.13 22.06 -9.24
N ALA A 139 -22.01 20.73 -9.28
CA ALA A 139 -20.89 20.02 -8.65
C ALA A 139 -19.53 20.42 -9.25
N GLY A 140 -19.44 20.53 -10.57
CA GLY A 140 -18.23 20.96 -11.28
C GLY A 140 -17.79 22.39 -10.89
N ILE A 141 -18.75 23.32 -10.81
CA ILE A 141 -18.49 24.71 -10.41
C ILE A 141 -18.12 24.79 -8.92
N ALA A 142 -18.85 24.07 -8.05
CA ALA A 142 -18.60 24.07 -6.61
C ALA A 142 -17.20 23.55 -6.26
N THR A 143 -16.78 22.45 -6.90
CA THR A 143 -15.43 21.89 -6.69
C THR A 143 -14.33 22.76 -7.28
N LEU A 144 -14.56 23.39 -8.44
CA LEU A 144 -13.63 24.37 -9.00
C LEU A 144 -13.47 25.58 -8.08
N ALA A 145 -14.57 26.12 -7.56
CA ALA A 145 -14.53 27.20 -6.58
C ALA A 145 -13.75 26.78 -5.33
N ALA A 146 -14.03 25.58 -4.80
CA ALA A 146 -13.32 25.03 -3.65
C ALA A 146 -11.80 24.96 -3.90
N LEU A 147 -11.38 24.48 -5.07
CA LEU A 147 -9.97 24.39 -5.46
C LEU A 147 -9.32 25.77 -5.61
N ILE A 148 -9.98 26.73 -6.26
CA ILE A 148 -9.49 28.11 -6.40
C ILE A 148 -9.30 28.76 -5.03
N GLY A 149 -10.29 28.61 -4.14
CA GLY A 149 -10.19 29.10 -2.76
C GLY A 149 -9.02 28.46 -2.01
N ALA A 150 -8.84 27.14 -2.16
CA ALA A 150 -7.77 26.41 -1.48
C ALA A 150 -6.37 26.82 -1.99
N LEU A 151 -6.21 27.02 -3.30
CA LEU A 151 -4.97 27.52 -3.91
C LEU A 151 -4.67 28.97 -3.54
N GLY A 152 -5.69 29.75 -3.16
CA GLY A 152 -5.55 31.11 -2.62
C GLY A 152 -5.09 31.20 -1.17
N LEU A 153 -5.07 30.09 -0.42
CA LEU A 153 -4.61 30.08 0.98
C LEU A 153 -3.11 30.46 1.08
N PRO A 154 -2.66 31.11 2.17
CA PRO A 154 -1.27 31.51 2.35
C PRO A 154 -0.34 30.31 2.61
N PHE A 155 0.93 30.42 2.23
CA PHE A 155 2.01 29.48 2.60
C PHE A 155 3.36 30.20 2.65
N GLU A 156 4.35 29.57 3.29
CA GLU A 156 5.73 30.05 3.32
C GLU A 156 6.41 29.74 1.98
N ARG A 157 6.76 30.80 1.24
CA ARG A 157 7.46 30.67 -0.04
C ARG A 157 8.95 30.42 0.21
N PRO A 158 9.57 29.43 -0.44
CA PRO A 158 11.02 29.26 -0.42
C PRO A 158 11.71 30.52 -0.91
N ALA A 159 12.88 30.84 -0.35
CA ALA A 159 13.72 31.89 -0.90
C ALA A 159 14.05 31.53 -2.36
N PRO A 160 13.91 32.48 -3.31
CA PRO A 160 14.32 32.23 -4.68
C PRO A 160 15.82 31.98 -4.71
N ASP A 161 16.22 30.95 -5.46
CA ASP A 161 17.62 30.66 -5.71
C ASP A 161 18.28 31.90 -6.37
N PRO A 162 19.51 32.27 -5.98
CA PRO A 162 20.20 33.42 -6.56
C PRO A 162 20.45 33.16 -8.06
N VAL A 163 19.99 34.09 -8.90
CA VAL A 163 20.16 34.00 -10.36
C VAL A 163 21.60 34.40 -10.70
N ASP A 164 22.33 33.51 -11.35
CA ASP A 164 23.65 33.83 -11.91
C ASP A 164 23.46 34.64 -13.21
N PRO A 165 23.99 35.87 -13.32
CA PRO A 165 23.89 36.65 -14.55
C PRO A 165 24.57 35.99 -15.76
N ASP A 166 25.45 35.00 -15.54
CA ASP A 166 26.13 34.26 -16.61
C ASP A 166 25.40 32.97 -17.04
N ASP A 167 24.22 32.67 -16.48
CA ASP A 167 23.43 31.48 -16.84
C ASP A 167 22.95 31.52 -18.30
N SER A 168 23.14 30.42 -19.02
CA SER A 168 22.62 30.27 -20.38
C SER A 168 21.08 30.28 -20.39
N GLY A 169 20.46 30.56 -21.54
CA GLY A 169 18.99 30.52 -21.65
C GLY A 169 18.37 29.17 -21.25
N TRP A 170 19.11 28.07 -21.42
CA TRP A 170 18.71 26.75 -20.95
C TRP A 170 18.84 26.60 -19.42
N ASP A 171 19.89 27.16 -18.83
CA ASP A 171 20.10 27.14 -17.38
C ASP A 171 19.05 27.99 -16.67
N GLN A 172 18.72 29.17 -17.21
CA GLN A 172 17.61 30.00 -16.71
C GLN A 172 16.26 29.28 -16.79
N PHE A 173 15.98 28.57 -17.89
CA PHE A 173 14.77 27.74 -17.99
C PHE A 173 14.74 26.65 -16.91
N ARG A 174 15.85 25.93 -16.74
CA ARG A 174 15.97 24.85 -15.74
C ARG A 174 15.84 25.40 -14.32
N HIS A 175 16.41 26.57 -14.06
CA HIS A 175 16.35 27.28 -12.79
C HIS A 175 14.92 27.71 -12.47
N ASN A 176 14.23 28.36 -13.42
CA ASN A 176 12.83 28.77 -13.28
C ASN A 176 11.89 27.57 -13.11
N ALA A 177 12.12 26.48 -13.84
CA ALA A 177 11.36 25.24 -13.68
C ALA A 177 11.57 24.61 -12.30
N ARG A 178 12.81 24.58 -11.80
CA ARG A 178 13.13 24.11 -10.44
C ARG A 178 12.50 25.01 -9.37
N ALA A 179 12.62 26.33 -9.49
CA ALA A 179 12.04 27.29 -8.56
C ALA A 179 10.50 27.23 -8.53
N SER A 180 9.88 27.04 -9.68
CA SER A 180 8.42 26.84 -9.78
C SER A 180 8.01 25.53 -9.11
N PHE A 181 8.76 24.45 -9.32
CA PHE A 181 8.50 23.16 -8.71
C PHE A 181 8.72 23.17 -7.19
N THR A 182 9.76 23.84 -6.69
CA THR A 182 10.01 23.99 -5.24
C THR A 182 8.93 24.83 -4.58
N THR A 183 8.49 25.91 -5.22
CA THR A 183 7.37 26.75 -4.75
C THR A 183 6.06 25.96 -4.71
N PHE A 184 5.76 25.20 -5.76
CA PHE A 184 4.59 24.31 -5.80
C PHE A 184 4.65 23.26 -4.69
N LYS A 185 5.81 22.61 -4.50
CA LYS A 185 6.01 21.63 -3.42
C LYS A 185 5.81 22.25 -2.04
N ALA A 186 6.29 23.47 -1.82
CA ALA A 186 6.11 24.21 -0.58
C ALA A 186 4.63 24.55 -0.31
N ALA A 187 3.85 24.85 -1.36
CA ALA A 187 2.40 25.06 -1.22
C ALA A 187 1.65 23.81 -0.73
N PHE A 188 2.21 22.60 -0.87
CA PHE A 188 1.62 21.38 -0.30
C PHE A 188 2.38 20.86 0.93
N ALA A 189 3.31 21.63 1.48
CA ALA A 189 4.00 21.28 2.72
C ALA A 189 3.07 21.45 3.93
N SER A 190 3.17 20.53 4.88
CA SER A 190 2.46 20.61 6.17
C SER A 190 3.38 21.24 7.22
N GLY A 191 2.80 21.95 8.18
CA GLY A 191 3.55 22.43 9.34
C GLY A 191 3.96 21.29 10.28
N THR A 192 4.72 21.61 11.32
CA THR A 192 5.06 20.66 12.37
C THR A 192 3.81 20.31 13.19
N ALA A 193 3.49 19.01 13.30
CA ALA A 193 2.31 18.56 14.03
C ALA A 193 2.42 18.88 15.53
N ALA A 194 1.40 19.53 16.09
CA ALA A 194 1.34 19.81 17.52
C ALA A 194 1.30 18.50 18.34
N PRO A 195 2.01 18.44 19.47
CA PRO A 195 2.06 17.24 20.31
C PRO A 195 0.65 16.81 20.74
N ALA A 196 0.40 15.50 20.70
CA ALA A 196 -0.90 14.96 21.07
C ALA A 196 -1.20 15.30 22.55
N ARG A 197 -2.37 15.90 22.80
CA ARG A 197 -2.85 16.09 24.17
C ARG A 197 -2.94 14.72 24.85
N LYS A 198 -2.48 14.60 26.10
CA LYS A 198 -2.57 13.34 26.86
C LYS A 198 -4.05 12.98 27.00
N LEU A 199 -4.49 11.94 26.30
CA LEU A 199 -5.83 11.38 26.39
C LEU A 199 -5.82 10.21 27.37
N PRO A 200 -6.95 9.91 28.03
CA PRO A 200 -7.10 8.68 28.79
C PRO A 200 -6.89 7.44 27.89
N SER A 201 -6.32 6.36 28.44
CA SER A 201 -5.98 5.16 27.68
C SER A 201 -7.17 4.52 26.96
N TYR A 202 -8.38 4.57 27.54
CA TYR A 202 -9.58 4.04 26.89
C TYR A 202 -9.95 4.84 25.62
N VAL A 203 -9.73 6.16 25.61
CA VAL A 203 -9.97 7.02 24.43
C VAL A 203 -8.96 6.70 23.34
N GLU A 204 -7.69 6.49 23.71
CA GLU A 204 -6.65 6.06 22.76
C GLU A 204 -7.00 4.72 22.09
N ILE A 205 -7.53 3.75 22.85
CA ILE A 205 -8.00 2.47 22.31
C ILE A 205 -9.20 2.66 21.40
N LEU A 206 -10.19 3.48 21.79
CA LEU A 206 -11.34 3.79 20.92
C LEU A 206 -10.92 4.46 19.61
N ILE A 207 -9.90 5.32 19.62
CA ILE A 207 -9.33 5.91 18.40
C ILE A 207 -8.71 4.83 17.51
N ILE A 208 -7.99 3.86 18.09
CA ILE A 208 -7.43 2.72 17.34
C ILE A 208 -8.56 1.90 16.70
N VAL A 209 -9.60 1.56 17.47
CA VAL A 209 -10.75 0.80 16.95
C VAL A 209 -11.43 1.57 15.83
N ALA A 210 -11.73 2.86 16.02
CA ALA A 210 -12.33 3.69 15.00
C ALA A 210 -11.46 3.78 13.73
N ALA A 211 -10.14 3.90 13.86
CA ALA A 211 -9.23 3.93 12.72
C ALA A 211 -9.19 2.59 11.96
N LEU A 212 -9.19 1.47 12.67
CA LEU A 212 -9.20 0.13 12.06
C LEU A 212 -10.55 -0.18 11.41
N SER A 213 -11.66 0.17 12.06
CA SER A 213 -13.00 0.04 11.48
C SER A 213 -13.16 0.92 10.24
N PHE A 214 -12.67 2.16 10.27
CA PHE A 214 -12.66 3.04 9.10
C PHE A 214 -11.82 2.44 7.96
N GLY A 215 -10.63 1.92 8.27
CA GLY A 215 -9.80 1.22 7.29
C GLY A 215 -10.49 0.00 6.67
N LEU A 216 -11.18 -0.81 7.49
CA LEU A 216 -11.95 -1.96 7.03
C LEU A 216 -13.12 -1.56 6.13
N VAL A 217 -13.84 -0.48 6.46
CA VAL A 217 -14.94 0.04 5.62
C VAL A 217 -14.43 0.54 4.28
N VAL A 218 -13.37 1.35 4.28
CA VAL A 218 -12.74 1.85 3.03
C VAL A 218 -12.25 0.69 2.17
N PHE A 219 -11.62 -0.31 2.80
CA PHE A 219 -11.14 -1.50 2.12
C PHE A 219 -12.28 -2.33 1.52
N THR A 220 -13.33 -2.58 2.32
CA THR A 220 -14.53 -3.32 1.89
C THR A 220 -15.22 -2.62 0.73
N TYR A 221 -15.41 -1.31 0.80
CA TYR A 221 -16.00 -0.53 -0.26
C TYR A 221 -15.16 -0.61 -1.56
N GLY A 222 -13.83 -0.52 -1.45
CA GLY A 222 -12.93 -0.62 -2.60
C GLY A 222 -12.96 -1.97 -3.31
N ILE A 223 -13.17 -3.06 -2.57
CA ILE A 223 -13.35 -4.39 -3.17
C ILE A 223 -14.74 -4.50 -3.81
N GLY A 224 -15.77 -4.00 -3.13
CA GLY A 224 -17.18 -4.09 -3.55
C GLY A 224 -17.62 -3.14 -4.66
N THR A 225 -16.70 -2.40 -5.31
CA THR A 225 -17.08 -1.51 -6.42
C THR A 225 -17.60 -2.31 -7.62
N GLU A 226 -18.81 -1.97 -8.06
CA GLU A 226 -19.55 -2.71 -9.09
C GLU A 226 -19.06 -2.46 -10.53
N TYR A 227 -18.51 -1.27 -10.81
CA TYR A 227 -18.08 -0.85 -12.14
C TYR A 227 -16.77 -0.05 -12.11
N ASP A 228 -16.09 0.03 -13.26
CA ASP A 228 -14.70 0.53 -13.37
C ASP A 228 -14.59 2.01 -13.04
N GLU A 229 -15.55 2.84 -13.49
CA GLU A 229 -15.57 4.27 -13.20
C GLU A 229 -15.69 4.53 -11.69
N LEU A 230 -16.51 3.73 -10.99
CA LEU A 230 -16.63 3.83 -9.53
C LEU A 230 -15.31 3.52 -8.83
N PHE A 231 -14.60 2.49 -9.30
CA PHE A 231 -13.32 2.11 -8.75
C PHE A 231 -12.25 3.19 -8.95
N ILE A 232 -12.15 3.78 -10.15
CA ILE A 232 -11.22 4.87 -10.43
C ILE A 232 -11.55 6.09 -9.56
N GLY A 233 -12.82 6.48 -9.49
CA GLY A 233 -13.27 7.56 -8.61
C GLY A 233 -12.94 7.29 -7.14
N PHE A 234 -13.08 6.03 -6.70
CA PHE A 234 -12.72 5.59 -5.35
C PHE A 234 -11.22 5.74 -5.10
N LEU A 235 -10.36 5.31 -6.02
CA LEU A 235 -8.90 5.45 -5.89
C LEU A 235 -8.47 6.92 -5.80
N ILE A 236 -9.05 7.80 -6.62
CA ILE A 236 -8.79 9.25 -6.57
C ILE A 236 -9.18 9.79 -5.20
N THR A 237 -10.41 9.52 -4.77
CA THR A 237 -10.96 10.02 -3.50
C THR A 237 -10.19 9.49 -2.29
N ALA A 238 -9.90 8.19 -2.25
CA ALA A 238 -9.15 7.55 -1.18
C ALA A 238 -7.69 8.03 -1.15
N GLY A 239 -7.04 8.18 -2.31
CA GLY A 239 -5.66 8.66 -2.44
C GLY A 239 -5.50 10.11 -1.97
N PHE A 240 -6.31 11.03 -2.50
CA PHE A 240 -6.28 12.43 -2.07
C PHE A 240 -6.80 12.62 -0.64
N GLY A 241 -7.83 11.87 -0.25
CA GLY A 241 -8.37 11.88 1.11
C GLY A 241 -7.34 11.42 2.14
N PHE A 242 -6.65 10.30 1.88
CA PHE A 242 -5.55 9.83 2.72
C PHE A 242 -4.38 10.83 2.74
N GLY A 243 -4.02 11.40 1.59
CA GLY A 243 -3.02 12.47 1.49
C GLY A 243 -3.39 13.70 2.34
N ALA A 244 -4.65 14.12 2.31
CA ALA A 244 -5.16 15.23 3.10
C ALA A 244 -5.13 14.90 4.62
N LEU A 245 -5.55 13.70 5.02
CA LEU A 245 -5.43 13.21 6.41
C LEU A 245 -3.97 13.15 6.88
N PHE A 246 -3.05 12.75 6.00
CA PHE A 246 -1.63 12.72 6.28
C PHE A 246 -1.08 14.13 6.49
N LYS A 247 -1.39 15.08 5.59
CA LYS A 247 -0.97 16.49 5.70
C LYS A 247 -1.62 17.23 6.85
N ALA A 248 -2.84 16.85 7.24
CA ALA A 248 -3.46 17.35 8.46
C ALA A 248 -2.69 16.92 9.71
N GLY A 249 -1.88 15.86 9.64
CA GLY A 249 -1.11 15.29 10.76
C GLY A 249 -1.88 14.23 11.57
N LEU A 250 -3.07 13.83 11.12
CA LEU A 250 -3.88 12.80 11.77
C LEU A 250 -3.24 11.42 11.68
N VAL A 251 -2.69 11.07 10.52
CA VAL A 251 -2.02 9.77 10.31
C VAL A 251 -0.82 9.62 11.25
N GLY A 252 -0.03 10.68 11.43
CA GLY A 252 1.10 10.69 12.37
C GLY A 252 0.64 10.52 13.82
N ARG A 253 -0.45 11.18 14.22
CA ARG A 253 -1.02 11.06 15.56
C ARG A 253 -1.59 9.66 15.83
N VAL A 254 -2.37 9.11 14.90
CA VAL A 254 -2.90 7.74 14.99
C VAL A 254 -1.75 6.75 15.04
N SER A 255 -0.74 6.90 14.19
CA SER A 255 0.46 6.05 14.20
C SER A 255 1.19 6.07 15.55
N ALA A 256 1.33 7.24 16.19
CA ALA A 256 1.93 7.34 17.52
C ALA A 256 1.10 6.62 18.60
N ILE A 257 -0.23 6.73 18.56
CA ILE A 257 -1.14 6.03 19.50
C ILE A 257 -1.07 4.51 19.28
N THR A 258 -1.10 4.09 18.03
CA THR A 258 -0.95 2.70 17.59
C THR A 258 0.39 2.09 18.03
N ALA A 259 1.48 2.85 17.93
CA ALA A 259 2.80 2.41 18.37
C ALA A 259 2.86 2.23 19.90
N LYS A 260 2.19 3.11 20.66
CA LYS A 260 2.08 3.01 22.13
C LYS A 260 1.31 1.74 22.55
N HIS A 261 0.26 1.37 21.83
CA HIS A 261 -0.60 0.22 22.12
C HIS A 261 -0.43 -0.93 21.12
N ARG A 262 0.82 -1.26 20.75
CA ARG A 262 1.14 -2.20 19.65
C ARG A 262 0.41 -3.55 19.74
N ASN A 263 0.29 -4.14 20.93
CA ASN A 263 -0.40 -5.42 21.11
C ASN A 263 -1.91 -5.29 20.86
N VAL A 264 -2.54 -4.21 21.35
CA VAL A 264 -3.97 -3.93 21.16
C VAL A 264 -4.27 -3.63 19.70
N THR A 265 -3.42 -2.83 19.03
CA THR A 265 -3.55 -2.61 17.59
C THR A 265 -3.46 -3.92 16.83
N MET A 266 -2.46 -4.76 17.11
CA MET A 266 -2.28 -6.01 16.38
C MET A 266 -3.51 -6.91 16.57
N ALA A 267 -3.96 -7.09 17.81
CA ALA A 267 -5.18 -7.84 18.11
C ALA A 267 -6.41 -7.23 17.41
N GLY A 268 -6.56 -5.90 17.44
CA GLY A 268 -7.64 -5.18 16.77
C GLY A 268 -7.59 -5.33 15.24
N ALA A 269 -6.42 -5.35 14.64
CA ALA A 269 -6.25 -5.53 13.18
C ALA A 269 -6.65 -6.96 12.76
N PHE A 270 -6.25 -7.97 13.54
CA PHE A 270 -6.70 -9.35 13.31
C PHE A 270 -8.20 -9.51 13.58
N ALA A 271 -8.76 -8.83 14.57
CA ALA A 271 -10.21 -8.83 14.82
C ALA A 271 -10.98 -8.15 13.68
N ALA A 272 -10.49 -7.02 13.16
CA ALA A 272 -11.07 -6.36 11.99
C ALA A 272 -10.98 -7.25 10.73
N ALA A 273 -9.84 -7.94 10.52
CA ALA A 273 -9.71 -8.90 9.45
C ALA A 273 -10.66 -10.10 9.63
N ALA A 274 -10.84 -10.61 10.85
CA ALA A 274 -11.81 -11.68 11.14
C ALA A 274 -13.26 -11.23 10.93
N ALA A 275 -13.56 -9.94 11.08
CA ALA A 275 -14.87 -9.38 10.80
C ALA A 275 -15.15 -9.27 9.28
N PHE A 276 -14.13 -9.28 8.43
CA PHE A 276 -14.24 -9.02 6.99
C PHE A 276 -15.18 -10.00 6.26
N PRO A 277 -15.14 -11.34 6.45
CA PRO A 277 -16.08 -12.23 5.76
C PRO A 277 -17.55 -11.97 6.12
N PHE A 278 -17.82 -11.47 7.33
CA PHE A 278 -19.19 -11.17 7.77
C PHE A 278 -19.77 -9.88 7.20
N THR A 279 -18.93 -9.01 6.64
CA THR A 279 -19.40 -7.80 5.96
C THR A 279 -19.77 -8.07 4.50
N GLN A 280 -19.51 -9.27 3.98
CA GLN A 280 -19.75 -9.63 2.59
C GLN A 280 -20.98 -10.51 2.46
N SER A 281 -21.78 -10.27 1.42
CA SER A 281 -22.91 -11.11 1.03
C SER A 281 -22.54 -12.13 -0.06
N ASP A 282 -21.37 -11.98 -0.70
CA ASP A 282 -20.91 -12.80 -1.83
C ASP A 282 -19.59 -13.52 -1.51
N ASP A 283 -19.49 -14.80 -1.88
CA ASP A 283 -18.33 -15.67 -1.69
C ASP A 283 -17.13 -15.21 -2.56
N GLN A 284 -17.36 -14.44 -3.62
CA GLN A 284 -16.30 -13.83 -4.43
C GLN A 284 -15.39 -12.91 -3.60
N TYR A 285 -15.95 -12.12 -2.69
CA TYR A 285 -15.17 -11.21 -1.85
C TYR A 285 -14.36 -11.97 -0.79
N ALA A 286 -14.91 -13.05 -0.25
CA ALA A 286 -14.18 -13.96 0.62
C ALA A 286 -12.99 -14.60 -0.12
N THR A 287 -13.18 -14.99 -1.38
CA THR A 287 -12.12 -15.53 -2.25
C THR A 287 -10.95 -14.55 -2.38
N ILE A 288 -11.24 -13.29 -2.70
CA ILE A 288 -10.21 -12.22 -2.80
C ILE A 288 -9.47 -12.07 -1.46
N GLY A 289 -10.21 -12.09 -0.34
CA GLY A 289 -9.62 -12.02 0.99
C GLY A 289 -8.64 -13.16 1.30
N VAL A 290 -8.97 -14.40 0.92
CA VAL A 290 -8.08 -15.56 1.12
C VAL A 290 -6.77 -15.38 0.37
N TYR A 291 -6.84 -14.99 -0.91
CA TYR A 291 -5.64 -14.79 -1.72
C TYR A 291 -4.79 -13.61 -1.24
N ILE A 292 -5.41 -12.54 -0.73
CA ILE A 292 -4.68 -11.46 -0.06
C ILE A 292 -3.91 -12.00 1.14
N LEU A 293 -4.54 -12.84 1.99
CA LEU A 293 -3.87 -13.42 3.15
C LEU A 293 -2.75 -14.39 2.75
N ILE A 294 -2.93 -15.20 1.71
CA ILE A 294 -1.88 -16.07 1.15
C ILE A 294 -0.72 -15.18 0.72
N PHE A 295 -0.97 -14.19 -0.12
CA PHE A 295 0.04 -13.29 -0.65
C PHE A 295 0.75 -12.49 0.46
N ALA A 296 0.01 -12.02 1.45
CA ALA A 296 0.54 -11.31 2.62
C ALA A 296 1.40 -12.21 3.52
N THR A 297 1.02 -13.47 3.70
CA THR A 297 1.77 -14.46 4.49
C THR A 297 3.11 -14.77 3.81
N VAL A 298 3.10 -14.96 2.49
CA VAL A 298 4.31 -15.20 1.70
C VAL A 298 5.21 -13.96 1.71
N ALA A 299 4.63 -12.77 1.53
CA ALA A 299 5.37 -11.50 1.60
C ALA A 299 6.00 -11.28 3.00
N LEU A 300 5.32 -11.67 4.08
CA LEU A 300 5.89 -11.64 5.43
C LEU A 300 7.07 -12.60 5.59
N GLY A 301 6.99 -13.80 5.00
CA GLY A 301 8.12 -14.73 4.94
C GLY A 301 9.31 -14.12 4.18
N LEU A 302 9.06 -13.53 3.02
CA LEU A 302 10.09 -12.86 2.21
C LEU A 302 10.70 -11.67 2.97
N ASN A 303 9.90 -10.97 3.77
CA ASN A 303 10.35 -9.86 4.59
C ASN A 303 11.34 -10.29 5.70
N ILE A 304 11.42 -11.58 6.06
CA ILE A 304 12.52 -12.07 6.91
C ILE A 304 13.83 -12.04 6.12
N VAL A 305 13.82 -12.53 4.88
CA VAL A 305 15.00 -12.64 4.02
C VAL A 305 15.47 -11.25 3.55
N VAL A 306 14.58 -10.48 2.94
CA VAL A 306 14.87 -9.15 2.39
C VAL A 306 14.89 -8.08 3.49
N GLY A 307 13.87 -8.09 4.35
CA GLY A 307 13.66 -7.02 5.33
C GLY A 307 14.56 -7.11 6.56
N LEU A 308 14.82 -8.31 7.10
CA LEU A 308 15.70 -8.46 8.27
C LEU A 308 17.14 -8.76 7.86
N ALA A 309 17.37 -9.73 6.97
CA ALA A 309 18.72 -10.17 6.59
C ALA A 309 19.35 -9.39 5.42
N GLY A 310 18.57 -8.58 4.69
CA GLY A 310 19.10 -7.74 3.60
C GLY A 310 19.43 -8.50 2.32
N LEU A 311 18.89 -9.69 2.14
CA LEU A 311 19.17 -10.55 0.98
C LEU A 311 18.06 -10.38 -0.05
N LEU A 312 18.41 -9.93 -1.25
CA LEU A 312 17.44 -9.81 -2.34
C LEU A 312 17.18 -11.19 -2.94
N ASP A 313 15.95 -11.67 -2.81
CA ASP A 313 15.50 -12.97 -3.33
C ASP A 313 14.38 -12.75 -4.36
N LEU A 314 14.74 -12.86 -5.63
CA LEU A 314 13.84 -12.74 -6.77
C LEU A 314 13.14 -14.07 -7.10
N GLY A 315 13.64 -15.20 -6.58
CA GLY A 315 13.11 -16.55 -6.82
C GLY A 315 12.08 -17.02 -5.80
N TYR A 316 11.69 -16.15 -4.86
CA TYR A 316 10.97 -16.55 -3.66
C TYR A 316 9.64 -17.29 -3.89
N VAL A 317 8.93 -17.00 -4.99
CA VAL A 317 7.69 -17.70 -5.36
C VAL A 317 7.89 -19.21 -5.57
N ALA A 318 9.11 -19.67 -5.87
CA ALA A 318 9.39 -21.09 -5.98
C ALA A 318 9.26 -21.81 -4.63
N PHE A 319 9.54 -21.15 -3.50
CA PHE A 319 9.32 -21.77 -2.18
C PHE A 319 7.83 -21.97 -1.87
N LEU A 320 6.98 -21.06 -2.36
CA LEU A 320 5.54 -21.22 -2.33
C LEU A 320 5.12 -22.43 -3.19
N GLY A 321 5.64 -22.53 -4.42
CA GLY A 321 5.37 -23.62 -5.33
C GLY A 321 5.82 -24.99 -4.82
N VAL A 322 7.03 -25.10 -4.27
CA VAL A 322 7.52 -26.36 -3.67
C VAL A 322 6.58 -26.83 -2.56
N GLY A 323 6.10 -25.94 -1.71
CA GLY A 323 5.18 -26.30 -0.62
C GLY A 323 3.78 -26.69 -1.13
N ALA A 324 3.33 -26.06 -2.22
CA ALA A 324 2.06 -26.38 -2.87
C ALA A 324 2.11 -27.75 -3.56
N TYR A 325 3.13 -28.02 -4.37
CA TYR A 325 3.34 -29.32 -5.02
C TYR A 325 3.55 -30.45 -4.00
N ALA A 326 4.41 -30.23 -3.00
CA ALA A 326 4.68 -31.22 -1.97
C ALA A 326 3.42 -31.58 -1.18
N ALA A 327 2.56 -30.60 -0.88
CA ALA A 327 1.27 -30.86 -0.24
C ALA A 327 0.28 -31.55 -1.18
N ALA A 328 0.13 -31.07 -2.42
CA ALA A 328 -0.78 -31.65 -3.40
C ALA A 328 -0.49 -33.14 -3.65
N MET A 329 0.79 -33.53 -3.67
CA MET A 329 1.24 -34.92 -3.82
C MET A 329 0.86 -35.83 -2.66
N VAL A 330 0.75 -35.32 -1.43
CA VAL A 330 0.43 -36.13 -0.23
C VAL A 330 -1.00 -35.96 0.28
N SER A 331 -1.77 -35.05 -0.31
CA SER A 331 -3.16 -34.79 0.07
C SER A 331 -4.15 -35.83 -0.49
N GLY A 332 -3.70 -36.82 -1.26
CA GLY A 332 -4.58 -37.84 -1.87
C GLY A 332 -5.38 -37.33 -3.05
N SER A 333 -4.80 -36.41 -3.86
CA SER A 333 -5.35 -36.11 -5.19
C SER A 333 -5.30 -37.37 -6.06
N PRO A 334 -6.35 -37.68 -6.85
CA PRO A 334 -6.31 -38.76 -7.83
C PRO A 334 -5.27 -38.57 -8.94
N SER A 335 -4.81 -37.34 -9.15
CA SER A 335 -3.74 -36.99 -10.09
C SER A 335 -2.36 -37.00 -9.43
N SER A 336 -2.27 -37.35 -8.14
CA SER A 336 -0.99 -37.51 -7.48
C SER A 336 -0.34 -38.83 -7.91
N PRO A 337 0.96 -38.85 -8.26
CA PRO A 337 1.69 -40.09 -8.51
C PRO A 337 1.87 -40.94 -7.25
N PHE A 338 1.71 -40.33 -6.08
CA PHE A 338 1.78 -41.00 -4.79
C PHE A 338 0.34 -41.15 -4.27
N ASP A 339 -0.19 -42.38 -4.29
CA ASP A 339 -1.52 -42.76 -3.74
C ASP A 339 -1.55 -42.68 -2.20
N VAL A 340 -1.09 -41.57 -1.64
CA VAL A 340 -0.96 -41.31 -0.21
C VAL A 340 -1.92 -40.19 0.16
N HIS A 341 -2.69 -40.42 1.23
CA HIS A 341 -3.63 -39.44 1.77
C HIS A 341 -3.28 -39.12 3.22
N PHE A 342 -2.48 -38.06 3.40
CA PHE A 342 -2.15 -37.54 4.72
C PHE A 342 -3.24 -36.60 5.24
N PRO A 343 -3.46 -36.54 6.57
CA PRO A 343 -4.29 -35.49 7.14
C PRO A 343 -3.66 -34.12 6.84
N PHE A 344 -4.46 -33.06 6.85
CA PHE A 344 -4.01 -31.71 6.50
C PHE A 344 -2.72 -31.29 7.20
N TRP A 345 -2.61 -31.50 8.52
CA TRP A 345 -1.40 -31.15 9.25
C TRP A 345 -0.16 -31.91 8.77
N GLY A 346 -0.34 -33.16 8.34
CA GLY A 346 0.71 -33.92 7.66
C GLY A 346 1.12 -33.26 6.35
N ALA A 347 0.16 -32.90 5.50
CA ALA A 347 0.43 -32.19 4.24
C ALA A 347 1.12 -30.84 4.46
N VAL A 348 0.70 -30.07 5.47
CA VAL A 348 1.31 -28.78 5.87
C VAL A 348 2.75 -28.97 6.33
N LEU A 349 3.01 -29.97 7.17
CA LEU A 349 4.36 -30.26 7.63
C LEU A 349 5.26 -30.73 6.49
N VAL A 350 4.73 -31.55 5.56
CA VAL A 350 5.46 -31.98 4.36
C VAL A 350 5.78 -30.79 3.48
N GLY A 351 4.80 -29.93 3.17
CA GLY A 351 5.00 -28.73 2.35
C GLY A 351 6.00 -27.76 2.96
N ALA A 352 5.86 -27.45 4.25
CA ALA A 352 6.78 -26.58 4.98
C ALA A 352 8.21 -27.14 5.03
N THR A 353 8.34 -28.44 5.30
CA THR A 353 9.66 -29.11 5.38
C THR A 353 10.30 -29.22 4.00
N ALA A 354 9.53 -29.52 2.96
CA ALA A 354 10.02 -29.57 1.58
C ALA A 354 10.56 -28.19 1.15
N SER A 355 9.80 -27.12 1.40
CA SER A 355 10.26 -25.76 1.11
C SER A 355 11.47 -25.36 1.96
N MET A 356 11.53 -25.76 3.24
CA MET A 356 12.71 -25.54 4.09
C MET A 356 13.96 -26.23 3.52
N VAL A 357 13.85 -27.51 3.15
CA VAL A 357 14.95 -28.29 2.57
C VAL A 357 15.40 -27.67 1.25
N PHE A 358 14.46 -27.31 0.39
CA PHE A 358 14.75 -26.63 -0.87
C PHE A 358 15.43 -25.27 -0.65
N GLY A 359 14.95 -24.49 0.33
CA GLY A 359 15.55 -23.22 0.74
C GLY A 359 16.97 -23.37 1.28
N VAL A 360 17.26 -24.42 2.03
CA VAL A 360 18.63 -24.73 2.49
C VAL A 360 19.51 -25.19 1.33
N LEU A 361 18.99 -26.04 0.45
CA LEU A 361 19.70 -26.57 -0.70
C LEU A 361 20.11 -25.46 -1.67
N ILE A 362 19.23 -24.48 -1.89
CA ILE A 362 19.53 -23.29 -2.72
C ILE A 362 20.35 -22.27 -1.94
N GLY A 363 20.03 -22.01 -0.68
CA GLY A 363 20.73 -21.04 0.15
C GLY A 363 22.22 -21.36 0.31
N ALA A 364 22.57 -22.61 0.57
CA ALA A 364 23.96 -23.00 0.82
C ALA A 364 24.95 -22.64 -0.32
N PRO A 365 24.68 -22.92 -1.61
CA PRO A 365 25.55 -22.50 -2.71
C PRO A 365 25.43 -21.00 -3.03
N THR A 366 24.23 -20.42 -2.96
CA THR A 366 23.98 -19.03 -3.39
C THR A 366 24.52 -17.98 -2.44
N LEU A 367 24.57 -18.27 -1.14
CA LEU A 367 25.05 -17.34 -0.11
C LEU A 367 26.55 -17.02 -0.20
N ARG A 368 27.28 -17.65 -1.13
CA ARG A 368 28.66 -17.27 -1.49
C ARG A 368 28.71 -16.00 -2.34
N LEU A 369 27.59 -15.62 -2.95
CA LEU A 369 27.44 -14.44 -3.79
C LEU A 369 26.97 -13.24 -2.96
N ARG A 370 27.25 -12.02 -3.47
CA ARG A 370 26.91 -10.76 -2.78
C ARG A 370 26.06 -9.87 -3.67
N GLY A 371 25.18 -9.09 -3.04
CA GLY A 371 24.37 -8.06 -3.69
C GLY A 371 23.53 -8.62 -4.84
N ASP A 372 23.63 -7.97 -6.00
CA ASP A 372 22.81 -8.28 -7.18
C ASP A 372 23.06 -9.67 -7.76
N TYR A 373 24.27 -10.23 -7.57
CA TYR A 373 24.57 -11.60 -8.01
C TYR A 373 23.73 -12.64 -7.27
N LEU A 374 23.45 -12.42 -5.98
CA LEU A 374 22.56 -13.30 -5.23
C LEU A 374 21.15 -13.26 -5.83
N ALA A 375 20.66 -12.06 -6.12
CA ALA A 375 19.34 -11.84 -6.71
C ALA A 375 19.18 -12.55 -8.05
N ILE A 376 20.14 -12.37 -8.97
CA ILE A 376 20.13 -13.01 -10.30
C ILE A 376 20.09 -14.53 -10.17
N VAL A 377 20.88 -15.11 -9.26
CA VAL A 377 20.91 -16.56 -9.10
C VAL A 377 19.64 -17.09 -8.46
N THR A 378 19.03 -16.38 -7.49
CA THR A 378 17.71 -16.77 -6.96
C THR A 378 16.63 -16.75 -8.03
N LEU A 379 16.61 -15.75 -8.92
CA LEU A 379 15.70 -15.71 -10.08
C LEU A 379 15.92 -16.95 -10.96
N GLY A 380 17.17 -17.27 -11.26
CA GLY A 380 17.53 -18.47 -12.01
C GLY A 380 17.00 -19.75 -11.38
N PHE A 381 17.13 -19.91 -10.05
CA PHE A 381 16.55 -21.06 -9.34
C PHE A 381 15.03 -21.10 -9.38
N GLY A 382 14.35 -19.96 -9.32
CA GLY A 382 12.90 -19.90 -9.44
C GLY A 382 12.42 -20.37 -10.82
N GLU A 383 13.12 -19.94 -11.87
CA GLU A 383 12.84 -20.38 -13.25
C GLU A 383 13.21 -21.84 -13.46
N ILE A 384 14.33 -22.32 -12.89
CA ILE A 384 14.71 -23.74 -12.91
C ILE A 384 13.60 -24.57 -12.26
N PHE A 385 13.11 -24.18 -11.08
CA PHE A 385 12.00 -24.88 -10.43
C PHE A 385 10.78 -25.00 -11.36
N ARG A 386 10.33 -23.89 -11.95
CA ARG A 386 9.17 -23.86 -12.85
C ARG A 386 9.38 -24.79 -14.05
N ILE A 387 10.52 -24.68 -14.72
CA ILE A 387 10.85 -25.49 -15.90
C ILE A 387 10.94 -26.96 -15.50
N THR A 388 11.60 -27.29 -14.38
CA THR A 388 11.72 -28.65 -13.88
C THR A 388 10.33 -29.25 -13.66
N VAL A 389 9.49 -28.63 -12.85
CA VAL A 389 8.12 -29.12 -12.59
C VAL A 389 7.29 -29.25 -13.88
N ASN A 390 7.49 -28.37 -14.86
CA ASN A 390 6.81 -28.47 -16.16
C ASN A 390 7.29 -29.66 -17.01
N ASN A 391 8.51 -30.17 -16.81
CA ASN A 391 9.09 -31.28 -17.57
C ASN A 391 9.04 -32.64 -16.83
N LEU A 392 8.51 -32.69 -15.60
CA LEU A 392 8.30 -33.94 -14.85
C LEU A 392 6.93 -34.56 -15.18
N ASP A 393 6.75 -34.89 -16.47
CA ASP A 393 5.50 -35.31 -17.11
C ASP A 393 5.47 -36.80 -17.52
N GLY A 394 6.49 -37.57 -17.14
CA GLY A 394 6.65 -38.97 -17.55
C GLY A 394 7.22 -39.18 -18.96
N THR A 395 7.33 -38.13 -19.78
CA THR A 395 7.87 -38.18 -21.14
C THR A 395 9.27 -37.58 -21.21
N SER A 396 9.42 -36.33 -20.77
CA SER A 396 10.68 -35.58 -20.74
C SER A 396 11.49 -35.84 -19.46
N GLY A 397 10.82 -36.37 -18.43
CA GLY A 397 11.39 -36.71 -17.14
C GLY A 397 10.52 -37.71 -16.38
N PRO A 398 10.83 -37.99 -15.10
CA PRO A 398 9.99 -38.85 -14.27
C PRO A 398 8.58 -38.26 -14.09
N ASP A 399 7.57 -39.13 -14.03
CA ASP A 399 6.18 -38.72 -13.84
C ASP A 399 5.91 -38.39 -12.35
N ILE A 400 6.15 -37.14 -11.97
CA ILE A 400 6.03 -36.69 -10.57
C ILE A 400 5.03 -35.53 -10.44
N THR A 401 4.89 -34.70 -11.46
CA THR A 401 4.10 -33.46 -11.40
C THR A 401 3.05 -33.37 -12.51
N ASN A 402 2.95 -34.39 -13.37
CA ASN A 402 2.16 -34.42 -14.60
C ASN A 402 2.46 -33.23 -15.55
N GLY A 403 3.67 -32.66 -15.47
CA GLY A 403 4.12 -31.54 -16.30
C GLY A 403 3.22 -30.30 -16.23
N SER A 404 2.82 -29.79 -17.40
CA SER A 404 1.95 -28.62 -17.55
C SER A 404 0.52 -28.84 -17.03
N ASN A 405 0.04 -30.08 -16.98
CA ASN A 405 -1.28 -30.38 -16.43
C ASN A 405 -1.32 -30.20 -14.90
N GLY A 406 -0.16 -30.31 -14.24
CA GLY A 406 -0.05 -30.17 -12.80
C GLY A 406 -0.81 -31.24 -12.01
N ILE A 407 -1.06 -30.96 -10.73
CA ILE A 407 -1.83 -31.85 -9.84
C ILE A 407 -3.19 -31.20 -9.60
N SER A 408 -4.23 -31.77 -10.19
CA SER A 408 -5.61 -31.28 -10.11
C SER A 408 -6.43 -32.08 -9.08
N SER A 409 -7.68 -31.68 -8.84
CA SER A 409 -8.62 -32.39 -7.95
C SER A 409 -8.07 -32.62 -6.53
N ILE A 410 -7.33 -31.63 -6.00
CA ILE A 410 -6.82 -31.68 -4.63
C ILE A 410 -8.02 -31.65 -3.67
N PRO A 411 -8.20 -32.62 -2.77
CA PRO A 411 -9.39 -32.69 -1.93
C PRO A 411 -9.50 -31.48 -1.00
N ASN A 412 -10.71 -31.19 -0.52
CA ASN A 412 -10.91 -30.13 0.48
C ASN A 412 -10.22 -30.50 1.80
N LEU A 413 -9.83 -29.46 2.55
CA LEU A 413 -9.28 -29.66 3.87
C LEU A 413 -10.32 -30.19 4.84
N GLN A 414 -9.96 -31.27 5.54
CA GLN A 414 -10.73 -31.78 6.67
C GLN A 414 -9.89 -31.69 7.93
N MET A 415 -10.41 -31.03 8.96
CA MET A 415 -9.75 -30.88 10.25
C MET A 415 -10.68 -31.31 11.38
N PHE A 416 -10.33 -32.36 12.11
CA PHE A 416 -11.11 -32.86 13.26
C PHE A 416 -12.62 -33.08 12.95
N GLY A 417 -12.96 -33.47 11.71
CA GLY A 417 -14.34 -33.64 11.25
C GLY A 417 -15.01 -32.39 10.67
N PHE A 418 -14.32 -31.24 10.66
CA PHE A 418 -14.75 -30.01 9.98
C PHE A 418 -14.24 -29.99 8.54
N ASP A 419 -15.12 -29.97 7.55
CA ASP A 419 -14.78 -29.93 6.12
C ASP A 419 -14.79 -28.49 5.60
N PHE A 420 -13.61 -27.92 5.33
CA PHE A 420 -13.51 -26.54 4.85
C PHE A 420 -14.15 -26.32 3.47
N GLY A 421 -14.43 -27.39 2.72
CA GLY A 421 -15.10 -27.37 1.44
C GLY A 421 -16.62 -27.18 1.51
N LEU A 422 -17.23 -27.41 2.67
CA LEU A 422 -18.68 -27.31 2.86
C LEU A 422 -19.09 -25.99 3.52
N GLU A 423 -20.32 -25.57 3.28
CA GLU A 423 -20.93 -24.45 3.98
C GLU A 423 -21.22 -24.82 5.44
N HIS A 424 -20.83 -23.95 6.36
CA HIS A 424 -21.02 -24.15 7.79
C HIS A 424 -21.89 -23.03 8.35
N SER A 425 -22.95 -23.37 9.09
CA SER A 425 -23.72 -22.37 9.83
C SER A 425 -23.18 -22.23 11.25
N LEU A 426 -22.58 -21.08 11.56
CA LEU A 426 -22.13 -20.74 12.91
C LEU A 426 -23.00 -19.59 13.44
N PHE A 427 -23.65 -19.79 14.59
CA PHE A 427 -24.46 -18.78 15.26
C PHE A 427 -25.54 -18.12 14.38
N GLY A 428 -26.12 -18.88 13.45
CA GLY A 428 -27.15 -18.38 12.51
C GLY A 428 -26.60 -17.65 11.28
N VAL A 429 -25.27 -17.58 11.10
CA VAL A 429 -24.61 -17.04 9.90
C VAL A 429 -24.00 -18.17 9.09
N THR A 430 -24.30 -18.20 7.79
CA THR A 430 -23.74 -19.16 6.83
C THR A 430 -22.34 -18.72 6.40
N ILE A 431 -21.35 -19.55 6.66
CA ILE A 431 -19.94 -19.35 6.28
C ILE A 431 -19.66 -20.26 5.08
N GLY A 432 -19.40 -19.64 3.93
CA GLY A 432 -19.04 -20.32 2.69
C GLY A 432 -17.65 -20.95 2.74
N ARG A 433 -17.32 -21.71 1.69
CA ARG A 433 -16.04 -22.40 1.55
C ARG A 433 -14.86 -21.42 1.67
N PHE A 434 -14.84 -20.34 0.88
CA PHE A 434 -13.71 -19.41 0.90
C PHE A 434 -13.59 -18.67 2.23
N ALA A 435 -14.71 -18.38 2.89
CA ALA A 435 -14.68 -17.83 4.24
C ALA A 435 -14.05 -18.81 5.27
N ASN A 436 -14.28 -20.12 5.16
CA ASN A 436 -13.59 -21.12 6.00
C ASN A 436 -12.07 -21.08 5.78
N TYR A 437 -11.63 -21.09 4.52
CA TYR A 437 -10.20 -20.96 4.18
C TYR A 437 -9.62 -19.60 4.60
N PHE A 438 -10.43 -18.54 4.62
CA PHE A 438 -10.03 -17.22 5.09
C PHE A 438 -9.66 -17.25 6.57
N PHE A 439 -10.50 -17.87 7.41
CA PHE A 439 -10.21 -18.00 8.84
C PHE A 439 -8.97 -18.87 9.10
N LEU A 440 -8.79 -19.95 8.34
CA LEU A 440 -7.58 -20.78 8.41
C LEU A 440 -6.33 -19.97 8.04
N MET A 441 -6.39 -19.24 6.92
CA MET A 441 -5.28 -18.40 6.50
C MET A 441 -5.01 -17.27 7.48
N LEU A 442 -6.03 -16.67 8.08
CA LEU A 442 -5.88 -15.63 9.08
C LEU A 442 -5.14 -16.16 10.32
N LEU A 443 -5.44 -17.38 10.75
CA LEU A 443 -4.73 -18.07 11.82
C LEU A 443 -3.27 -18.34 11.45
N ILE A 444 -3.01 -18.80 10.23
CA ILE A 444 -1.64 -19.05 9.74
C ILE A 444 -0.87 -17.73 9.65
N THR A 445 -1.46 -16.67 9.10
CA THR A 445 -0.87 -15.32 9.07
C THR A 445 -0.55 -14.84 10.48
N LEU A 446 -1.42 -15.08 11.46
CA LEU A 446 -1.15 -14.75 12.87
C LEU A 446 0.08 -15.51 13.39
N ILE A 447 0.18 -16.81 13.13
CA ILE A 447 1.35 -17.61 13.50
C ILE A 447 2.62 -17.04 12.83
N VAL A 448 2.56 -16.72 11.54
CA VAL A 448 3.68 -16.12 10.79
C VAL A 448 4.08 -14.76 11.37
N VAL A 449 3.13 -13.91 11.74
CA VAL A 449 3.39 -12.63 12.41
C VAL A 449 4.09 -12.83 13.76
N VAL A 450 3.64 -13.81 14.55
CA VAL A 450 4.28 -14.15 15.83
C VAL A 450 5.70 -14.67 15.61
N VAL A 451 5.91 -15.56 14.62
CA VAL A 451 7.23 -16.07 14.24
C VAL A 451 8.14 -14.93 13.79
N PHE A 452 7.67 -14.05 12.90
CA PHE A 452 8.42 -12.89 12.43
C PHE A 452 8.85 -11.99 13.60
N ARG A 453 7.91 -11.62 14.49
CA ARG A 453 8.18 -10.77 15.65
C ARG A 453 9.22 -11.41 16.57
N ARG A 454 9.00 -12.66 16.95
CA ARG A 454 9.91 -13.39 17.85
C ARG A 454 11.28 -13.60 17.23
N SER A 455 11.33 -13.86 15.93
CA SER A 455 12.57 -14.06 15.18
C SER A 455 13.38 -12.76 15.11
N GLY A 456 12.75 -11.62 14.83
CA GLY A 456 13.37 -10.29 14.84
C GLY A 456 13.93 -9.89 16.21
N ASP A 457 13.19 -10.16 17.29
CA ASP A 457 13.61 -9.85 18.68
C ASP A 457 14.69 -10.82 19.22
N SER A 458 14.99 -11.91 18.49
CA SER A 458 15.95 -12.94 18.90
C SER A 458 17.42 -12.54 18.68
N ARG A 459 18.35 -13.34 19.21
CA ARG A 459 19.80 -13.19 18.94
C ARG A 459 20.11 -13.34 17.44
N ILE A 460 19.41 -14.25 16.76
CA ILE A 460 19.58 -14.49 15.32
C ILE A 460 19.06 -13.29 14.53
N GLY A 461 17.91 -12.73 14.92
CA GLY A 461 17.34 -11.53 14.30
C GLY A 461 18.26 -10.32 14.41
N ARG A 462 18.88 -10.09 15.57
CA ARG A 462 19.89 -9.04 15.71
C ARG A 462 21.11 -9.26 14.84
N ALA A 463 21.54 -10.51 14.65
CA ALA A 463 22.63 -10.85 13.75
C ALA A 463 22.27 -10.60 12.27
N TRP A 464 21.03 -10.88 11.85
CA TRP A 464 20.54 -10.52 10.51
C TRP A 464 20.61 -9.03 10.27
N ILE A 465 20.09 -8.25 11.22
CA ILE A 465 20.10 -6.80 11.12
C ILE A 465 21.55 -6.30 11.04
N ALA A 466 22.46 -6.80 11.87
CA ALA A 466 23.87 -6.40 11.82
C ALA A 466 24.52 -6.68 10.45
N ILE A 467 24.30 -7.88 9.89
CA ILE A 467 24.82 -8.25 8.57
C ILE A 467 24.22 -7.40 7.45
N ARG A 468 22.93 -7.04 7.57
CA ARG A 468 22.23 -6.18 6.60
C ARG A 468 22.82 -4.77 6.57
N GLU A 469 23.19 -4.21 7.71
CA GLU A 469 23.79 -2.86 7.77
C GLU A 469 25.25 -2.87 7.26
N ASP A 470 26.09 -3.76 7.81
CA ASP A 470 27.47 -3.92 7.38
C ASP A 470 27.93 -5.36 7.64
N GLU A 471 27.99 -6.15 6.56
CA GLU A 471 28.44 -7.54 6.61
C GLU A 471 29.90 -7.66 7.05
N THR A 472 30.78 -6.73 6.66
CA THR A 472 32.22 -6.81 6.98
C THR A 472 32.43 -6.55 8.46
N ALA A 473 31.77 -5.54 9.03
CA ALA A 473 31.82 -5.26 10.46
C ALA A 473 31.19 -6.39 11.28
N ALA A 474 30.06 -6.96 10.85
CA ALA A 474 29.43 -8.08 11.53
C ALA A 474 30.33 -9.33 11.59
N LEU A 475 31.02 -9.65 10.48
CA LEU A 475 31.98 -10.76 10.41
C LEU A 475 33.19 -10.51 11.32
N ALA A 476 33.72 -9.28 11.38
CA ALA A 476 34.83 -8.92 12.28
C ALA A 476 34.47 -9.07 13.77
N MET A 477 33.20 -8.89 14.12
CA MET A 477 32.67 -9.13 15.48
C MET A 477 32.39 -10.61 15.79
N GLY A 478 32.78 -11.54 14.90
CA GLY A 478 32.67 -12.98 15.11
C GLY A 478 31.31 -13.59 14.75
N ILE A 479 30.43 -12.86 14.07
CA ILE A 479 29.15 -13.40 13.58
C ILE A 479 29.42 -14.28 12.36
N ASN A 480 28.92 -15.52 12.36
CA ASN A 480 29.01 -16.37 11.17
C ASN A 480 27.93 -15.97 10.14
N GLY A 481 28.32 -15.13 9.17
CA GLY A 481 27.40 -14.61 8.15
C GLY A 481 26.68 -15.71 7.36
N PHE A 482 27.39 -16.76 6.96
CA PHE A 482 26.82 -17.88 6.21
C PHE A 482 25.69 -18.58 6.96
N ARG A 483 25.93 -19.00 8.21
CA ARG A 483 24.92 -19.70 9.02
C ARG A 483 23.68 -18.85 9.28
N VAL A 484 23.90 -17.58 9.63
CA VAL A 484 22.82 -16.66 9.95
C VAL A 484 21.98 -16.40 8.70
N LYS A 485 22.58 -16.11 7.54
CA LYS A 485 21.86 -15.96 6.26
C LYS A 485 21.11 -17.23 5.85
N LEU A 486 21.70 -18.42 6.07
CA LEU A 486 21.05 -19.71 5.75
C LEU A 486 19.79 -19.95 6.59
N ILE A 487 19.81 -19.57 7.88
CA ILE A 487 18.61 -19.64 8.74
C ILE A 487 17.52 -18.69 8.24
N ALA A 488 17.88 -17.51 7.70
CA ALA A 488 16.90 -16.60 7.12
C ALA A 488 16.18 -17.24 5.92
N PHE A 489 16.94 -17.82 4.99
CA PHE A 489 16.40 -18.55 3.84
C PHE A 489 15.53 -19.73 4.26
N ALA A 490 16.01 -20.58 5.17
CA ALA A 490 15.26 -21.72 5.66
C ALA A 490 13.93 -21.30 6.30
N LEU A 491 13.95 -20.29 7.18
CA LEU A 491 12.75 -19.80 7.86
C LEU A 491 11.77 -19.15 6.88
N GLY A 492 12.26 -18.29 5.98
CA GLY A 492 11.43 -17.70 4.93
C GLY A 492 10.76 -18.78 4.07
N ALA A 493 11.56 -19.68 3.50
CA ALA A 493 11.07 -20.76 2.64
C ALA A 493 10.03 -21.65 3.34
N THR A 494 10.24 -21.96 4.63
CA THR A 494 9.25 -22.71 5.45
C THR A 494 7.91 -21.98 5.50
N LEU A 495 7.92 -20.67 5.77
CA LEU A 495 6.70 -19.85 5.87
C LEU A 495 5.99 -19.70 4.52
N ALA A 496 6.75 -19.60 3.42
CA ALA A 496 6.20 -19.63 2.07
C ALA A 496 5.56 -20.99 1.75
N GLY A 497 6.21 -22.09 2.12
CA GLY A 497 5.70 -23.45 1.93
C GLY A 497 4.39 -23.70 2.68
N LEU A 498 4.27 -23.20 3.92
CA LEU A 498 3.02 -23.24 4.70
C LEU A 498 1.86 -22.57 3.96
N ALA A 499 2.08 -21.38 3.39
CA ALA A 499 1.06 -20.69 2.60
C ALA A 499 0.75 -21.43 1.29
N GLY A 500 1.75 -22.06 0.67
CA GLY A 500 1.61 -22.83 -0.57
C GLY A 500 0.77 -24.07 -0.40
N THR A 501 0.94 -24.77 0.72
CA THR A 501 0.08 -25.89 1.07
C THR A 501 -1.39 -25.47 1.10
N VAL A 502 -1.73 -24.34 1.75
CA VAL A 502 -3.12 -23.90 1.80
C VAL A 502 -3.60 -23.43 0.43
N GLN A 503 -2.77 -22.70 -0.32
CA GLN A 503 -3.09 -22.26 -1.69
C GLN A 503 -3.52 -23.44 -2.57
N ALA A 504 -2.78 -24.55 -2.51
CA ALA A 504 -3.09 -25.76 -3.29
C ALA A 504 -4.53 -26.25 -3.07
N HIS A 505 -5.01 -26.22 -1.83
CA HIS A 505 -6.36 -26.67 -1.47
C HIS A 505 -7.44 -25.63 -1.76
N VAL A 506 -7.11 -24.34 -1.72
CA VAL A 506 -8.02 -23.25 -2.12
C VAL A 506 -8.28 -23.29 -3.63
N THR A 507 -7.22 -23.46 -4.42
CA THR A 507 -7.28 -23.43 -5.89
C THR A 507 -7.72 -24.76 -6.52
N TYR A 508 -7.77 -25.86 -5.75
CA TYR A 508 -8.00 -27.24 -6.22
C TYR A 508 -6.96 -27.84 -7.18
N THR A 509 -6.07 -27.01 -7.71
CA THR A 509 -5.05 -27.42 -8.65
C THR A 509 -3.76 -26.63 -8.42
N VAL A 510 -2.64 -27.27 -8.71
CA VAL A 510 -1.30 -26.68 -8.67
C VAL A 510 -0.66 -26.90 -10.03
N THR A 511 -0.37 -25.82 -10.76
CA THR A 511 0.27 -25.87 -12.09
C THR A 511 1.53 -24.98 -12.13
N PRO A 512 2.50 -25.27 -13.03
CA PRO A 512 3.78 -24.55 -13.06
C PRO A 512 3.62 -23.06 -13.36
N GLU A 513 2.62 -22.67 -14.15
CA GLU A 513 2.38 -21.30 -14.60
C GLU A 513 2.00 -20.36 -13.45
N GLN A 514 1.54 -20.90 -12.32
CA GLN A 514 1.21 -20.13 -11.12
C GLN A 514 2.46 -19.57 -10.41
N TYR A 515 3.64 -20.15 -10.65
CA TYR A 515 4.88 -19.84 -9.92
C TYR A 515 5.93 -19.16 -10.81
N GLN A 516 5.52 -18.08 -11.49
CA GLN A 516 6.39 -17.30 -12.37
C GLN A 516 7.05 -16.11 -11.66
N PHE A 517 8.18 -15.63 -12.18
CA PHE A 517 8.82 -14.41 -11.67
C PHE A 517 7.92 -13.17 -11.82
N ALA A 518 7.41 -12.94 -13.04
CA ALA A 518 6.57 -11.79 -13.37
C ALA A 518 5.41 -12.22 -14.27
N HIS A 519 4.19 -11.87 -13.86
CA HIS A 519 2.94 -12.12 -14.57
C HIS A 519 1.93 -11.00 -14.24
N VAL A 520 0.82 -10.94 -14.96
CA VAL A 520 -0.23 -9.92 -14.76
C VAL A 520 -1.00 -10.11 -13.46
N VAL A 521 -1.11 -11.37 -13.02
CA VAL A 521 -1.92 -11.79 -11.86
C VAL A 521 -1.03 -12.25 -10.70
N PRO A 522 -1.19 -11.71 -9.48
CA PRO A 522 -0.51 -12.22 -8.28
C PRO A 522 -1.05 -13.59 -7.84
N PRO A 523 -0.27 -14.41 -7.09
CA PRO A 523 1.04 -14.10 -6.52
C PRO A 523 2.20 -14.46 -7.46
N ASN A 524 3.13 -13.51 -7.68
CA ASN A 524 4.41 -13.75 -8.34
C ASN A 524 5.56 -13.05 -7.58
N SER A 525 6.82 -13.42 -7.86
CA SER A 525 7.97 -12.89 -7.13
C SER A 525 8.12 -11.37 -7.23
N ALA A 526 7.87 -10.80 -8.42
CA ALA A 526 7.94 -9.36 -8.62
C ALA A 526 6.93 -8.61 -7.73
N PHE A 527 5.67 -9.09 -7.67
CA PHE A 527 4.66 -8.54 -6.79
C PHE A 527 4.99 -8.77 -5.31
N LEU A 528 5.54 -9.93 -4.93
CA LEU A 528 5.94 -10.22 -3.55
C LEU A 528 7.00 -9.23 -3.05
N LEU A 529 8.04 -9.01 -3.86
CA LEU A 529 9.06 -8.02 -3.57
C LEU A 529 8.49 -6.61 -3.54
N ALA A 530 7.66 -6.26 -4.53
CA ALA A 530 6.97 -4.99 -4.53
C ALA A 530 6.15 -4.83 -3.24
N ALA A 531 5.43 -5.85 -2.75
CA ALA A 531 4.63 -5.77 -1.53
C ALA A 531 5.49 -5.49 -0.30
N VAL A 532 6.67 -6.10 -0.22
CA VAL A 532 7.62 -5.91 0.89
C VAL A 532 8.27 -4.53 0.83
N VAL A 533 8.74 -4.11 -0.34
CA VAL A 533 9.40 -2.80 -0.54
C VAL A 533 8.40 -1.66 -0.40
N LEU A 534 7.28 -1.74 -1.12
CA LEU A 534 6.18 -0.79 -1.09
C LEU A 534 5.56 -0.72 0.30
N GLY A 535 5.29 -1.87 0.92
CA GLY A 535 4.66 -1.92 2.23
C GLY A 535 5.54 -1.30 3.32
N GLY A 536 6.85 -1.57 3.27
CA GLY A 536 7.83 -1.07 4.22
C GLY A 536 8.67 -2.21 4.79
N MET A 537 9.87 -2.39 4.22
CA MET A 537 10.78 -3.49 4.56
C MET A 537 11.15 -3.52 6.05
N GLY A 538 11.17 -4.72 6.62
CA GLY A 538 11.52 -4.95 8.03
C GLY A 538 10.40 -4.58 9.02
N THR A 539 9.21 -4.21 8.55
CA THR A 539 8.02 -4.01 9.38
C THR A 539 7.03 -5.18 9.23
N ILE A 540 6.14 -5.37 10.22
CA ILE A 540 5.10 -6.41 10.14
C ILE A 540 3.91 -5.92 9.30
N SER A 541 3.45 -4.69 9.56
CA SER A 541 2.28 -4.12 8.91
C SER A 541 2.54 -3.78 7.44
N GLY A 542 3.79 -3.49 7.07
CA GLY A 542 4.16 -3.12 5.70
C GLY A 542 3.78 -4.17 4.68
N PRO A 543 4.37 -5.38 4.71
CA PRO A 543 4.04 -6.45 3.76
C PRO A 543 2.57 -6.85 3.76
N LEU A 544 1.87 -6.78 4.91
CA LEU A 544 0.43 -7.06 4.99
C LEU A 544 -0.39 -6.05 4.17
N VAL A 545 -0.15 -4.75 4.36
CA VAL A 545 -0.84 -3.69 3.63
C VAL A 545 -0.40 -3.66 2.16
N GLY A 546 0.90 -3.83 1.91
CA GLY A 546 1.47 -3.92 0.57
C GLY A 546 0.85 -5.06 -0.23
N ALA A 547 0.68 -6.23 0.37
CA ALA A 547 0.05 -7.38 -0.27
C ALA A 547 -1.43 -7.14 -0.56
N ALA A 548 -2.19 -6.57 0.39
CA ALA A 548 -3.60 -6.25 0.17
C ALA A 548 -3.80 -5.27 -1.00
N LEU A 549 -2.99 -4.22 -1.07
CA LEU A 549 -3.05 -3.25 -2.16
C LEU A 549 -2.57 -3.82 -3.50
N LEU A 550 -1.46 -4.55 -3.50
CA LEU A 550 -0.89 -5.11 -4.74
C LEU A 550 -1.65 -6.32 -5.26
N TYR A 551 -2.49 -6.96 -4.44
CA TYR A 551 -3.44 -7.94 -4.95
C TYR A 551 -4.67 -7.24 -5.55
N LEU A 552 -5.21 -6.22 -4.87
CA LEU A 552 -6.46 -5.57 -5.27
C LEU A 552 -6.32 -4.63 -6.47
N ILE A 553 -5.27 -3.80 -6.50
CA ILE A 553 -5.11 -2.77 -7.53
C ILE A 553 -5.01 -3.41 -8.92
N PRO A 554 -4.11 -4.39 -9.19
CA PRO A 554 -4.04 -5.01 -10.50
C PRO A 554 -5.33 -5.74 -10.88
N ALA A 555 -5.99 -6.41 -9.94
CA ALA A 555 -7.26 -7.11 -10.19
C ALA A 555 -8.35 -6.15 -10.71
N LYS A 556 -8.36 -4.91 -10.20
CA LYS A 556 -9.30 -3.87 -10.63
C LYS A 556 -8.79 -3.02 -11.80
N LEU A 557 -7.53 -3.18 -12.22
CA LEU A 557 -6.98 -2.56 -13.43
C LEU A 557 -7.06 -3.48 -14.65
N GLN A 558 -7.74 -4.64 -14.54
CA GLN A 558 -7.90 -5.58 -15.65
C GLN A 558 -8.60 -4.97 -16.88
N PHE A 559 -9.40 -3.92 -16.70
CA PHE A 559 -10.03 -3.20 -17.81
C PHE A 559 -9.02 -2.53 -18.76
N LEU A 560 -7.74 -2.34 -18.35
CA LEU A 560 -6.68 -1.84 -19.23
C LEU A 560 -6.16 -2.88 -20.22
N GLY A 561 -6.54 -4.16 -20.07
CA GLY A 561 -6.04 -5.26 -20.91
C GLY A 561 -4.51 -5.32 -20.91
N ASP A 562 -3.91 -5.27 -22.09
CA ASP A 562 -2.45 -5.37 -22.28
C ASP A 562 -1.65 -4.23 -21.60
N TYR A 563 -2.27 -3.08 -21.35
CA TYR A 563 -1.62 -1.94 -20.70
C TYR A 563 -1.56 -2.06 -19.17
N GLN A 564 -2.18 -3.09 -18.58
CA GLN A 564 -2.23 -3.27 -17.12
C GLN A 564 -0.83 -3.32 -16.48
N LEU A 565 0.09 -4.11 -17.05
CA LEU A 565 1.47 -4.23 -16.55
C LEU A 565 2.25 -2.92 -16.65
N LEU A 566 2.03 -2.14 -17.73
CA LEU A 566 2.68 -0.86 -17.94
C LEU A 566 2.19 0.20 -16.94
N ALA A 567 0.86 0.31 -16.77
CA ALA A 567 0.26 1.21 -15.79
C ALA A 567 0.72 0.85 -14.36
N PHE A 568 0.78 -0.44 -14.05
CA PHE A 568 1.29 -0.92 -12.77
C PHE A 568 2.76 -0.58 -12.55
N GLY A 569 3.63 -0.87 -13.53
CA GLY A 569 5.06 -0.55 -13.45
C GLY A 569 5.32 0.94 -13.28
N LEU A 570 4.57 1.79 -14.01
CA LEU A 570 4.63 3.24 -13.86
C LEU A 570 4.21 3.68 -12.45
N ALA A 571 3.11 3.14 -11.93
CA ALA A 571 2.64 3.44 -10.58
C ALA A 571 3.69 3.04 -9.52
N LEU A 572 4.33 1.88 -9.68
CA LEU A 572 5.39 1.41 -8.78
C LEU A 572 6.60 2.36 -8.81
N VAL A 573 7.04 2.80 -10.00
CA VAL A 573 8.16 3.76 -10.15
C VAL A 573 7.83 5.10 -9.49
N LEU A 574 6.65 5.64 -9.77
CA LEU A 574 6.21 6.91 -9.17
C LEU A 574 6.16 6.80 -7.64
N LEU A 575 5.66 5.69 -7.12
CA LEU A 575 5.59 5.49 -5.69
C LEU A 575 6.99 5.37 -5.07
N MET A 576 7.89 4.56 -5.65
CA MET A 576 9.28 4.47 -5.19
C MET A 576 10.00 5.84 -5.23
N ARG A 577 9.66 6.70 -6.21
CA ARG A 577 10.20 8.05 -6.32
C ARG A 577 9.68 9.00 -5.23
N PHE A 578 8.39 8.95 -4.91
CA PHE A 578 7.75 9.88 -3.97
C PHE A 578 7.73 9.37 -2.52
N ARG A 579 7.86 8.06 -2.29
CA ARG A 579 7.79 7.40 -0.98
C ARG A 579 8.83 6.26 -0.88
N PRO A 580 10.14 6.58 -0.86
CA PRO A 580 11.22 5.57 -0.86
C PRO A 580 11.26 4.69 0.40
N GLU A 581 10.63 5.13 1.50
CA GLU A 581 10.54 4.39 2.75
C GLU A 581 9.44 3.31 2.76
N GLY A 582 8.58 3.30 1.73
CA GLY A 582 7.34 2.53 1.68
C GLY A 582 6.14 3.26 2.30
N LEU A 583 5.01 2.57 2.35
CA LEU A 583 3.75 3.04 2.93
C LEU A 583 3.85 3.15 4.45
N ILE A 584 4.44 2.14 5.09
CA ILE A 584 4.66 2.08 6.53
C ILE A 584 6.17 2.10 6.78
N PRO A 585 6.74 3.29 7.01
CA PRO A 585 8.18 3.43 7.19
C PRO A 585 8.66 2.80 8.49
N ASN A 586 9.82 2.14 8.44
CA ASN A 586 10.51 1.63 9.62
C ASN A 586 11.21 2.79 10.34
N ARG A 587 10.99 2.94 11.65
CA ARG A 587 11.54 4.04 12.47
C ARG A 587 13.06 4.19 12.32
N ARG A 588 13.79 3.09 12.18
CA ARG A 588 15.26 3.15 11.99
C ARG A 588 15.64 3.71 10.61
N ARG A 589 14.92 3.29 9.58
CA ARG A 589 15.12 3.76 8.19
C ARG A 589 14.74 5.23 8.02
N GLN A 590 13.75 5.70 8.78
CA GLN A 590 13.43 7.14 8.88
C GLN A 590 14.61 7.93 9.43
N LEU A 591 15.28 7.42 10.48
CA LEU A 591 16.44 8.11 11.05
C LEU A 591 17.58 8.18 10.03
N GLU A 592 17.90 7.09 9.33
CA GLU A 592 18.96 7.06 8.30
C GLU A 592 18.72 8.06 7.15
N PHE A 593 17.49 8.15 6.63
CA PHE A 593 17.18 9.06 5.52
C PHE A 593 16.99 10.52 5.94
N HIS A 594 16.59 10.77 7.19
CA HIS A 594 16.35 12.13 7.68
C HIS A 594 17.54 12.73 8.45
N GLU A 595 18.51 11.94 8.91
CA GLU A 595 19.75 12.43 9.53
C GLU A 595 20.59 13.28 8.57
N SER A 596 20.55 12.95 7.27
CA SER A 596 21.21 13.74 6.22
C SER A 596 20.55 15.10 5.94
N ALA A 597 19.27 15.27 6.32
CA ALA A 597 18.54 16.52 6.18
C ALA A 597 18.73 17.46 7.38
N GLU A 598 19.23 16.93 8.50
CA GLU A 598 19.51 17.67 9.74
C GLU A 598 21.00 18.07 9.85
N ALA A 599 21.87 17.52 9.00
CA ALA A 599 23.24 17.99 8.85
C ALA A 599 23.26 19.39 8.18
N PRO A 600 23.84 20.43 8.80
CA PRO A 600 23.88 21.76 8.21
C PRO A 600 24.66 21.73 6.90
N ALA A 601 23.98 22.03 5.80
CA ALA A 601 24.54 22.19 4.47
C ALA A 601 25.32 23.50 4.36
N VAL A 602 26.41 23.68 5.13
CA VAL A 602 27.42 24.70 4.85
C VAL A 602 28.78 24.28 5.42
N LEU A 603 29.57 23.60 4.60
CA LEU A 603 31.00 23.91 4.50
C LEU A 603 31.19 24.47 3.08
N SER A 604 31.09 25.79 2.97
CA SER A 604 31.40 26.51 1.73
C SER A 604 32.86 26.24 1.36
N LYS A 605 33.10 25.94 0.07
CA LYS A 605 34.44 25.81 -0.54
C LYS A 605 35.14 27.17 -0.68
N THR A 606 35.27 27.90 0.40
CA THR A 606 36.08 29.13 0.50
C THR A 606 36.70 29.16 1.88
N GLY A 607 37.88 28.55 1.98
CA GLY A 607 38.61 28.39 3.23
C GLY A 607 39.81 27.45 3.11
N ALA A 608 40.59 27.59 2.04
CA ALA A 608 42.00 27.19 1.95
C ALA A 608 42.66 28.05 0.87
#